data_AF-A0A0F9ICP8-F1
#
_entry.id   AF-A0A0F9ICP8-F1
#
_cell.length_a   1.000
_cell.length_b   1.000
_cell.length_c   1.000
_cell.angle_alpha   90.00
_cell.angle_beta   90.00
_cell.angle_gamma   90.00
#
_symmetry.space_group_name_H-M   'P 1'
#
loop_
_entity.id
_entity.type
_entity.pdbx_description
1 polymer ?
#
loop_
_entity_poly.entity_id
_entity_poly.type
_entity_poly.pdbx_seq_one_letter_code
_entity_poly.pdbx_strand_id
1 'polypeptide(L)' 'MFERVTGTTGAAISDGLTRAGWVAAVQATVAFTILRWDWATAEELALLTIPITFVAVALWGLYDWARRLA' A
#
# COMPACT_ATOMS: atom_id res chain seq x y z
N MET A 1 -13.04 -10.05 -20.62
CA MET A 1 -13.03 -11.17 -19.62
C MET A 1 -11.88 -11.05 -18.59
N PHE A 2 -10.77 -10.37 -18.92
CA PHE A 2 -9.70 -10.03 -17.96
C PHE A 2 -9.90 -8.69 -17.21
N GLU A 3 -10.90 -7.87 -17.57
CA GLU A 3 -11.14 -6.55 -16.93
C GLU A 3 -11.50 -6.63 -15.43
N ARG A 4 -11.87 -7.81 -14.92
CA ARG A 4 -12.25 -8.04 -13.51
C ARG A 4 -11.09 -8.38 -12.58
N VAL A 5 -9.87 -8.52 -13.08
CA VAL A 5 -8.75 -9.04 -12.26
C VAL A 5 -7.97 -7.91 -11.57
N THR A 6 -8.08 -6.65 -12.03
CA THR A 6 -7.31 -5.53 -11.47
C THR A 6 -8.13 -4.31 -11.03
N GLY A 7 -9.40 -4.18 -11.44
CA GLY A 7 -10.19 -2.96 -11.22
C GLY A 7 -11.44 -3.18 -10.38
N THR A 8 -11.42 -2.69 -9.14
CA THR A 8 -12.52 -2.71 -8.17
C THR A 8 -13.79 -1.95 -8.56
N THR A 9 -13.81 -1.19 -9.67
CA THR A 9 -15.02 -0.47 -10.14
C THR A 9 -15.26 -0.53 -11.65
N GLY A 10 -14.38 -1.17 -12.42
CA GLY A 10 -14.40 -1.10 -13.90
C GLY A 10 -13.71 0.14 -14.47
N ALA A 11 -13.20 1.03 -13.62
CA ALA A 11 -12.39 2.19 -13.98
C ALA A 11 -10.92 1.97 -13.56
N ALA A 12 -10.14 1.29 -14.41
CA ALA A 12 -8.78 0.84 -14.11
C ALA A 12 -7.83 1.94 -13.56
N ILE A 13 -8.02 3.19 -14.00
CA ILE A 13 -7.23 4.35 -13.52
C ILE A 13 -7.58 4.70 -12.08
N SER A 14 -8.87 4.77 -11.73
CA SER A 14 -9.33 5.07 -10.37
C SER A 14 -8.91 3.98 -9.40
N ASP A 15 -9.01 2.72 -9.82
CA ASP A 15 -8.59 1.58 -9.00
C ASP A 15 -7.06 1.56 -8.81
N GLY A 16 -6.30 1.90 -9.86
CA GLY A 16 -4.85 2.07 -9.79
C GLY A 16 -4.42 3.20 -8.86
N LEU A 17 -5.06 4.37 -8.96
CA LEU A 17 -4.82 5.51 -8.08
C LEU A 17 -5.16 5.20 -6.62
N THR A 18 -6.23 4.45 -6.38
CA THR A 18 -6.61 4.06 -5.01
C THR A 18 -5.57 3.13 -4.39
N ARG A 19 -5.08 2.15 -5.17
CA ARG A 19 -4.00 1.25 -4.73
C ARG A 19 -2.69 1.98 -4.46
N ALA A 20 -2.29 2.88 -5.36
CA ALA A 20 -1.10 3.70 -5.18
C ALA A 20 -1.24 4.64 -3.98
N GLY A 21 -2.42 5.25 -3.81
CA GLY A 21 -2.76 6.10 -2.68
C GLY A 21 -2.68 5.36 -1.35
N TRP A 22 -3.14 4.11 -1.30
CA TRP A 22 -2.98 3.24 -0.14
C TRP A 22 -1.50 3.00 0.21
N VAL A 23 -0.68 2.62 -0.77
CA VAL A 23 0.76 2.40 -0.56
C VAL A 23 1.42 3.67 -0.03
N ALA A 24 1.14 4.82 -0.64
CA ALA A 24 1.67 6.11 -0.19
C ALA A 24 1.24 6.45 1.24
N ALA A 25 -0.03 6.19 1.60
CA ALA A 25 -0.52 6.42 2.96
C ALA A 25 0.17 5.53 3.99
N VAL A 26 0.38 4.24 3.68
CA VAL A 26 1.12 3.32 4.55
C VAL A 26 2.57 3.76 4.69
N GLN A 27 3.25 4.07 3.59
CA GLN A 27 4.63 4.56 3.60
C GLN A 27 4.77 5.83 4.44
N ALA A 28 3.89 6.81 4.25
CA ALA A 28 3.91 8.06 5.01
C ALA A 28 3.66 7.83 6.51
N THR A 29 2.72 6.95 6.85
CA THR A 29 2.39 6.64 8.25
C THR A 29 3.56 5.95 8.96
N VAL A 30 4.16 4.96 8.30
CA VAL A 30 5.31 4.23 8.84
C VAL A 30 6.53 5.15 8.94
N ALA A 31 6.83 5.91 7.89
CA ALA A 31 7.93 6.88 7.89
C ALA A 31 7.78 7.91 9.02
N PHE A 32 6.59 8.50 9.16
CA PHE A 32 6.29 9.44 10.24
C PHE A 32 6.51 8.80 11.61
N THR A 33 6.02 7.58 11.82
CA THR A 33 6.15 6.88 13.11
C THR A 33 7.62 6.58 13.43
N ILE A 34 8.38 6.08 12.47
CA ILE A 34 9.80 5.75 12.69
C ILE A 34 10.60 7.01 13.04
N LEU A 35 10.41 8.10 12.27
CA LEU A 35 11.12 9.36 12.49
C LEU A 35 10.64 10.09 13.74
N ARG A 36 9.35 10.01 14.09
CA ARG A 36 8.80 10.69 15.27
C ARG A 36 9.29 10.09 16.58
N TRP A 37 9.64 8.80 16.59
CA TRP A 37 10.14 8.08 17.76
C TRP A 37 11.63 7.70 17.66
N ASP A 38 12.35 8.26 16.68
CA ASP A 38 13.79 8.04 16.46
C ASP A 38 14.19 6.55 16.40
N TRP A 39 13.35 5.69 15.83
CA TRP A 39 13.63 4.26 15.71
C TRP A 39 14.68 3.94 14.65
N ALA A 40 14.80 4.78 13.63
CA ALA A 40 15.78 4.66 12.56
C ALA A 40 16.09 6.03 11.96
N THR A 41 17.27 6.14 11.36
CA THR A 41 17.67 7.31 10.57
C THR A 41 16.92 7.36 9.22
N ALA A 42 16.95 8.52 8.55
CA ALA A 42 16.35 8.68 7.23
C ALA A 42 16.99 7.74 6.17
N GLU A 43 18.29 7.47 6.29
CA GLU A 43 19.02 6.58 5.38
C GLU A 43 18.63 5.11 5.58
N GLU A 44 18.50 4.66 6.83
CA GLU A 44 17.97 3.32 7.14
C GLU A 44 16.52 3.18 6.70
N LEU A 45 15.70 4.22 6.87
CA LEU A 45 14.31 4.24 6.40
C LEU A 45 14.22 4.14 4.87
N ALA A 46 15.16 4.72 4.13
CA ALA A 46 15.21 4.59 2.67
C ALA A 46 15.38 3.12 2.25
N LEU A 47 16.21 2.35 2.97
CA LEU A 47 16.36 0.90 2.74
C LEU A 47 15.06 0.14 3.04
N LEU A 48 14.29 0.58 4.03
CA LEU A 48 13.01 -0.02 4.41
C LEU A 48 11.86 0.32 3.46
N THR A 49 12.03 1.29 2.55
CA THR A 49 10.98 1.73 1.62
C THR A 49 10.44 0.57 0.78
N ILE A 50 11.33 -0.28 0.22
CA ILE A 50 10.93 -1.42 -0.61
C ILE A 50 10.15 -2.45 0.22
N PRO A 51 10.66 -2.96 1.37
CA PRO A 51 9.90 -3.83 2.26
C PRO A 51 8.52 -3.29 2.65
N ILE A 52 8.45 -2.02 3.07
CA ILE A 52 7.18 -1.38 3.47
C ILE A 52 6.18 -1.39 2.31
N THR A 53 6.65 -1.14 1.08
CA THR A 53 5.83 -1.19 -0.13
C THR A 53 5.22 -2.56 -0.35
N PHE A 54 6.03 -3.63 -0.26
CA PHE A 54 5.53 -4.99 -0.43
C PHE A 54 4.49 -5.36 0.63
N VAL A 55 4.72 -4.98 1.88
CA VAL A 55 3.75 -5.20 2.97
C VAL A 55 2.45 -4.44 2.69
N ALA A 56 2.53 -3.17 2.27
CA ALA A 56 1.35 -2.37 1.94
C ALA A 56 0.53 -3.01 0.82
N VAL A 57 1.18 -3.47 -0.26
CA VAL A 57 0.51 -4.17 -1.36
C VAL A 57 -0.13 -5.48 -0.90
N ALA A 58 0.56 -6.25 -0.06
CA ALA A 58 0.02 -7.50 0.49
C ALA A 58 -1.23 -7.25 1.36
N LEU A 59 -1.20 -6.23 2.22
CA LEU A 59 -2.35 -5.82 3.04
C LEU A 59 -3.54 -5.39 2.18
N TRP A 60 -3.29 -4.66 1.09
CA TRP A 60 -4.34 -4.32 0.13
C TRP A 60 -4.95 -5.58 -0.50
N GLY A 61 -4.11 -6.53 -0.91
CA GLY A 61 -4.56 -7.81 -1.46
C GLY A 61 -5.44 -8.60 -0.49
N LEU A 62 -5.07 -8.63 0.81
CA LEU A 62 -5.87 -9.26 1.86
C LEU A 62 -7.21 -8.55 2.07
N TYR A 63 -7.22 -7.21 2.08
CA TYR A 63 -8.45 -6.43 2.15
C TYR A 63 -9.37 -6.69 0.93
N ASP A 64 -8.80 -6.71 -0.27
CA ASP A 64 -9.55 -6.99 -1.50
C ASP A 64 -10.06 -8.43 -1.57
N TRP A 65 -9.38 -9.37 -0.90
CA TRP A 65 -9.88 -10.73 -0.75
C TRP A 65 -11.02 -10.80 0.26
N ALA A 66 -10.85 -10.22 1.45
CA ALA A 66 -11.85 -10.23 2.51
C ALA A 66 -13.18 -9.59 2.07
N ARG A 67 -13.12 -8.45 1.34
CA ARG A 67 -14.33 -7.78 0.83
C ARG A 67 -15.12 -8.60 -0.21
N ARG A 68 -14.48 -9.56 -0.88
CA ARG A 68 -15.13 -10.41 -1.88
C ARG A 68 -15.82 -11.61 -1.24
N LEU A 69 -15.48 -11.92 0.02
CA LEU A 69 -16.08 -13.00 0.79
C LEU A 69 -17.28 -12.55 1.64
N ALA A 70 -17.36 -11.25 1.95
CA ALA A 70 -18.48 -10.61 2.64
C ALA A 70 -19.57 -10.18 1.63
#